data_AF-A0A2N8UCC4-F1
#
_entry.id   AF-A0A2N8UCC4-F1
#
_cell.length_a   1.000
_cell.length_b   1.000
_cell.length_c   1.000
_cell.angle_alpha   90.00
_cell.angle_beta   90.00
_cell.angle_gamma   90.00
#
_symmetry.space_group_name_H-M   'P 1'
#
loop_
_entity.id
_entity.type
_entity.pdbx_description
1 polymer ?
#
loop_
_entity_poly.entity_id
_entity_poly.type
_entity_poly.pdbx_seq_one_letter_code
_entity_poly.pdbx_strand_id
1 'polypeptide(L)'
;MVGFRCFAAFFGIVLTMTAAPSTAKWRWERPEEEHPRPDVPMQQYFPRYDYVQIRPDPAHDPGLPRLPYLPHPPEDFLSHEAGSSAGSSHTQTTTSAAGRAPTLPAFLDTEGRRWGPYELGHLSFQPVEYPLGMPHLIHLYGDDDRTAVNIKDEPYKGQFHDPKVKPMDFRPDPNTLTRISEVLKKGMASAQIRLAKVPEMSNDLEEGTFLLPPLVQTNARLEMAPYALQASLPQALGHRFRHPPKKANLFLIEVPMGIGQTPKQVLVALVPSDKFTTVKSISTPLWLFFERRKKTSTDGRYSKEPGLTFLGATFMPYRAEDVLSRSEVLTKYH
;
A
#
# COMPACT_ATOMS: atom_id res chain seq x y z
N MET A 1 -2.77 3.32 83.85
CA MET A 1 -2.51 3.68 82.44
C MET A 1 -1.29 4.59 82.43
N VAL A 2 -0.13 4.06 82.03
CA VAL A 2 1.17 4.77 82.07
C VAL A 2 1.50 5.14 80.63
N GLY A 3 1.56 6.44 80.33
CA GLY A 3 1.95 6.98 79.03
C GLY A 3 3.35 7.56 79.08
N PHE A 4 4.29 6.92 78.39
CA PHE A 4 5.66 7.38 78.19
C PHE A 4 5.84 7.85 76.74
N ARG A 5 6.04 9.17 76.60
CA ARG A 5 7.05 9.92 75.82
C ARG A 5 7.55 9.37 74.47
N CYS A 6 7.53 10.24 73.45
CA CYS A 6 8.68 10.84 72.71
C CYS A 6 8.20 11.37 71.35
N PHE A 7 8.11 12.69 71.10
CA PHE A 7 9.15 13.64 70.62
C PHE A 7 9.77 13.31 69.24
N ALA A 8 9.45 14.14 68.23
CA ALA A 8 10.31 14.75 67.19
C ALA A 8 9.40 15.22 66.01
N ALA A 9 9.12 16.49 65.76
CA ALA A 9 9.99 17.63 65.34
C ALA A 9 10.32 17.65 63.84
N PHE A 10 9.67 18.63 63.15
CA PHE A 10 10.16 19.50 62.07
C PHE A 10 10.75 18.91 60.75
N PHE A 11 10.13 19.21 59.60
CA PHE A 11 10.46 20.38 58.76
C PHE A 11 9.58 20.38 57.49
N GLY A 12 8.90 21.51 57.25
CA GLY A 12 8.18 21.78 56.00
C GLY A 12 9.14 22.29 54.93
N ILE A 13 9.02 21.77 53.71
CA ILE A 13 9.68 22.31 52.52
C ILE A 13 8.58 22.89 51.63
N VAL A 14 8.56 24.23 51.58
CA VAL A 14 7.85 25.03 50.57
C VAL A 14 8.80 25.16 49.39
N LEU A 15 8.44 24.59 48.24
CA LEU A 15 9.17 24.75 46.99
C LEU A 15 8.48 25.82 46.14
N THR A 16 8.98 27.05 46.26
CA THR A 16 8.73 28.14 45.31
C THR A 16 9.59 27.90 44.07
N MET A 17 8.98 27.52 42.94
CA MET A 17 9.64 27.62 41.63
C MET A 17 9.19 28.90 40.94
N THR A 18 10.11 29.85 40.89
CA THR A 18 10.06 31.05 40.06
C THR A 18 10.26 30.67 38.59
N ALA A 19 9.28 30.97 37.75
CA ALA A 19 9.37 30.86 36.31
C ALA A 19 10.25 32.01 35.76
N ALA A 20 11.39 31.66 35.18
CA ALA A 20 12.17 32.56 34.34
C ALA A 20 11.73 32.40 32.88
N PRO A 21 11.42 33.49 32.14
CA PRO A 21 11.14 33.42 30.72
C PRO A 21 12.46 33.25 29.95
N SER A 22 12.74 32.02 29.51
CA SER A 22 13.84 31.72 28.58
C SER A 22 13.40 32.08 27.16
N THR A 23 13.87 33.24 26.68
CA THR A 23 13.85 33.60 25.25
C THR A 23 14.99 32.89 24.53
N ALA A 24 14.84 31.59 24.28
CA ALA A 24 15.71 30.85 23.37
C ALA A 24 15.13 30.94 21.95
N LYS A 25 15.76 31.78 21.14
CA LYS A 25 15.52 31.96 19.72
C LYS A 25 16.01 30.71 18.99
N TRP A 26 15.12 29.75 18.74
CA TRP A 26 15.44 28.54 17.97
C TRP A 26 15.65 28.90 16.50
N ARG A 27 16.93 28.98 16.12
CA ARG A 27 17.39 29.00 14.74
C ARG A 27 17.14 27.59 14.20
N TRP A 28 16.21 27.47 13.25
CA TRP A 28 16.00 26.23 12.49
C TRP A 28 17.24 25.96 11.64
N GLU A 29 18.19 25.20 12.16
CA GLU A 29 19.14 24.47 11.33
C GLU A 29 18.42 23.23 10.80
N ARG A 30 18.22 23.25 9.48
CA ARG A 30 17.68 22.16 8.66
C ARG A 30 18.61 20.95 8.83
N PRO A 31 18.13 19.73 9.14
CA PRO A 31 18.97 18.56 8.97
C PRO A 31 19.17 18.35 7.46
N GLU A 32 20.37 18.64 6.97
CA GLU A 32 20.86 18.09 5.72
C GLU A 32 21.07 16.58 5.92
N GLU A 33 20.03 15.80 5.66
CA GLU A 33 20.20 14.42 5.21
C GLU A 33 19.88 14.39 3.70
N GLU A 34 20.80 14.96 2.92
CA GLU A 34 20.97 14.56 1.53
C GLU A 34 21.45 13.11 1.54
N HIS A 35 20.53 12.16 1.38
CA HIS A 35 20.92 10.89 0.80
C HIS A 35 21.50 11.18 -0.59
N PRO A 36 22.74 10.74 -0.88
CA PRO A 36 23.30 10.92 -2.21
C PRO A 36 22.40 10.18 -3.19
N ARG A 37 21.76 10.93 -4.09
CA ARG A 37 21.20 10.36 -5.31
C ARG A 37 22.38 9.69 -6.01
N PRO A 38 22.38 8.37 -6.24
CA PRO A 38 23.37 7.80 -7.11
C PRO A 38 23.03 8.32 -8.51
N ASP A 39 23.95 9.09 -9.11
CA ASP A 39 23.92 9.55 -10.50
C ASP A 39 24.05 8.35 -11.46
N VAL A 40 23.08 7.45 -11.41
CA VAL A 40 22.97 6.32 -12.32
C VAL A 40 22.08 6.78 -13.48
N PRO A 41 22.58 6.75 -14.73
CA PRO A 41 21.81 7.17 -15.88
C PRO A 41 20.47 6.43 -15.94
N MET A 42 19.36 7.15 -16.14
CA MET A 42 18.01 6.58 -16.24
C MET A 42 17.92 5.39 -17.21
N GLN A 43 18.80 5.35 -18.21
CA GLN A 43 18.92 4.31 -19.23
C GLN A 43 19.43 2.95 -18.70
N GLN A 44 20.08 2.89 -17.53
CA GLN A 44 20.49 1.63 -16.89
C GLN A 44 19.37 0.97 -16.09
N TYR A 45 18.30 1.70 -15.72
CA TYR A 45 17.16 1.15 -14.99
C TYR A 45 16.04 0.62 -15.91
N PHE A 46 16.03 1.04 -17.17
CA PHE A 46 14.96 0.71 -18.10
C PHE A 46 15.55 0.18 -19.42
N PRO A 47 15.60 -1.14 -19.62
CA PRO A 47 15.85 -1.68 -20.94
C PRO A 47 14.81 -1.11 -21.92
N ARG A 48 15.25 -0.71 -23.12
CA ARG A 48 14.31 -0.40 -24.21
C ARG A 48 13.67 -1.72 -24.64
N TYR A 49 12.39 -1.88 -24.38
CA TYR A 49 11.60 -3.01 -24.86
C TYR A 49 10.84 -2.58 -26.11
N ASP A 50 10.76 -3.47 -27.11
CA ASP A 50 9.85 -3.28 -28.24
C ASP A 50 8.41 -3.61 -27.78
N TYR A 51 7.52 -2.61 -27.82
CA TYR A 51 6.21 -2.67 -27.16
C TYR A 51 5.06 -2.95 -28.15
N VAL A 52 4.18 -3.87 -27.75
CA VAL A 52 2.78 -3.94 -28.16
C VAL A 52 1.93 -3.72 -26.91
N GLN A 53 0.85 -2.95 -26.98
CA GLN A 53 -0.09 -2.78 -25.87
C GLN A 53 -0.75 -4.12 -25.52
N ILE A 54 -0.29 -4.79 -24.47
CA ILE A 54 -0.88 -6.06 -24.03
C ILE A 54 -2.07 -5.75 -23.12
N ARG A 55 -3.28 -5.98 -23.64
CA ARG A 55 -4.47 -6.11 -22.79
C ARG A 55 -4.26 -7.33 -21.88
N PRO A 56 -4.58 -7.25 -20.57
CA PRO A 56 -4.50 -8.43 -19.70
C PRO A 56 -5.35 -9.55 -20.31
N ASP A 57 -4.73 -10.69 -20.62
CA ASP A 57 -5.41 -11.86 -21.15
C ASP A 57 -6.08 -12.61 -19.99
N PRO A 58 -7.42 -12.74 -19.96
CA PRO A 58 -8.11 -13.55 -18.96
C PRO A 58 -7.65 -15.01 -18.92
N ALA A 59 -7.04 -15.54 -19.99
CA ALA A 59 -6.51 -16.89 -20.05
C ALA A 59 -5.30 -17.13 -19.12
N HIS A 60 -4.67 -16.07 -18.61
CA HIS A 60 -3.55 -16.19 -17.66
C HIS A 60 -3.98 -16.20 -16.18
N ASP A 61 -5.27 -16.00 -15.89
CA ASP A 61 -5.86 -16.17 -14.54
C ASP A 61 -7.19 -16.94 -14.66
N PRO A 62 -7.17 -18.29 -14.72
CA PRO A 62 -8.34 -19.12 -15.04
C PRO A 62 -9.46 -19.09 -13.98
N GLY A 63 -9.35 -18.26 -12.93
CA GLY A 63 -10.29 -18.18 -11.82
C GLY A 63 -11.20 -16.95 -11.78
N LEU A 64 -11.10 -16.02 -12.73
CA LEU A 64 -11.94 -14.81 -12.71
C LEU A 64 -13.30 -15.04 -13.43
N PRO A 65 -14.43 -14.57 -12.85
CA PRO A 65 -15.66 -14.50 -13.61
C PRO A 65 -15.47 -13.60 -14.83
N ARG A 66 -15.81 -14.10 -16.03
CA ARG A 66 -15.87 -13.30 -17.25
C ARG A 66 -16.84 -12.14 -17.00
N LEU A 67 -16.31 -10.93 -16.79
CA LEU A 67 -17.16 -9.75 -16.66
C LEU A 67 -17.74 -9.43 -18.05
N PRO A 68 -19.04 -9.06 -18.14
CA PRO A 68 -19.57 -8.44 -19.34
C PRO A 68 -18.78 -7.15 -19.61
N TYR A 69 -18.41 -6.96 -20.87
CA TYR A 69 -17.72 -5.80 -21.42
C TYR A 69 -18.09 -4.50 -20.67
N LEU A 70 -17.11 -3.82 -20.09
CA LEU A 70 -17.25 -2.41 -19.75
C LEU A 70 -17.46 -1.64 -21.06
N PRO A 71 -18.46 -0.75 -21.16
CA PRO A 71 -18.69 0.03 -22.36
C PRO A 71 -17.47 0.90 -22.67
N HIS A 72 -17.11 0.97 -23.94
CA HIS A 72 -16.12 1.89 -24.47
C HIS A 72 -16.38 3.33 -23.95
N PRO A 73 -15.33 4.12 -23.68
CA PRO A 73 -15.54 5.56 -23.48
C PRO A 73 -16.22 6.15 -24.72
N PRO A 74 -17.17 7.09 -24.57
CA PRO A 74 -17.90 7.67 -25.70
C PRO A 74 -16.93 8.32 -26.69
N GLU A 75 -17.09 8.00 -27.97
CA GLU A 75 -16.28 8.45 -29.11
C GLU A 75 -16.51 9.92 -29.51
N ASP A 76 -16.74 10.83 -28.57
CA ASP A 76 -17.08 12.24 -28.88
C ASP A 76 -15.95 13.24 -28.61
N PHE A 77 -14.68 12.84 -28.73
CA PHE A 77 -13.55 13.75 -28.47
C PHE A 77 -12.55 13.96 -29.61
N LEU A 78 -12.78 13.44 -30.82
CA LEU A 78 -11.97 13.80 -31.99
C LEU A 78 -12.82 13.83 -33.27
N SER A 79 -13.57 14.91 -33.44
CA SER A 79 -13.99 15.36 -34.77
C SER A 79 -13.22 16.62 -35.08
N HIS A 80 -12.16 16.53 -35.89
CA HIS A 80 -11.85 17.54 -36.91
C HIS A 80 -10.86 16.96 -37.95
N GLU A 81 -11.35 16.96 -39.18
CA GLU A 81 -10.67 17.01 -40.47
C GLU A 81 -10.09 15.72 -41.07
N ALA A 82 -10.84 15.26 -42.08
CA ALA A 82 -10.48 14.30 -43.09
C ALA A 82 -9.43 14.86 -44.06
N GLY A 83 -8.44 14.04 -44.37
CA GLY A 83 -7.58 14.18 -45.54
C GLY A 83 -7.21 12.80 -46.05
N SER A 84 -7.96 12.32 -47.04
CA SER A 84 -7.73 11.06 -47.76
C SER A 84 -6.37 11.01 -48.43
N SER A 85 -5.62 9.92 -48.22
CA SER A 85 -4.79 9.34 -49.28
C SER A 85 -4.60 7.84 -49.06
N ALA A 86 -5.00 7.09 -50.09
CA ALA A 86 -4.90 5.65 -50.18
C ALA A 86 -3.44 5.17 -50.16
N GLY A 87 -3.20 4.04 -49.48
CA GLY A 87 -1.91 3.38 -49.42
C GLY A 87 -2.08 1.95 -48.92
N SER A 88 -2.50 1.06 -49.82
CA SER A 88 -2.43 -0.38 -49.66
C SER A 88 -0.99 -0.81 -49.34
N SER A 89 -0.77 -1.51 -48.22
CA SER A 89 0.20 -2.62 -48.11
C SER A 89 0.14 -3.30 -46.74
N HIS A 90 -0.10 -4.61 -46.78
CA HIS A 90 0.37 -5.60 -45.81
C HIS A 90 -0.25 -5.55 -44.40
N THR A 91 -1.46 -6.10 -44.26
CA THR A 91 -1.79 -6.89 -43.07
C THR A 91 -0.91 -8.15 -43.09
N GLN A 92 0.30 -8.05 -42.54
CA GLN A 92 0.97 -9.23 -42.02
C GLN A 92 0.15 -9.71 -40.83
N THR A 93 -0.70 -10.70 -41.09
CA THR A 93 -1.18 -11.64 -40.08
C THR A 93 0.04 -12.39 -39.56
N THR A 94 0.79 -11.78 -38.63
CA THR A 94 1.73 -12.51 -37.80
C THR A 94 0.91 -13.31 -36.82
N THR A 95 0.72 -14.57 -37.17
CA THR A 95 0.38 -15.66 -36.28
C THR A 95 1.14 -15.44 -34.97
N SER A 96 0.42 -15.07 -33.92
CA SER A 96 0.94 -14.91 -32.57
C SER A 96 1.60 -16.23 -32.19
N ALA A 97 2.93 -16.27 -32.25
CA ALA A 97 3.71 -17.31 -31.60
C ALA A 97 3.25 -17.34 -30.15
N ALA A 98 2.77 -18.49 -29.68
CA ALA A 98 2.25 -18.74 -28.34
C ALA A 98 3.00 -17.89 -27.29
N GLY A 99 2.39 -16.76 -26.94
CA GLY A 99 3.10 -15.61 -26.38
C GLY A 99 3.45 -15.86 -24.92
N ARG A 100 4.74 -15.89 -24.62
CA ARG A 100 5.22 -15.89 -23.24
C ARG A 100 4.69 -14.64 -22.53
N ALA A 101 4.12 -14.81 -21.33
CA ALA A 101 3.67 -13.69 -20.53
C ALA A 101 4.82 -12.66 -20.36
N PRO A 102 4.53 -11.35 -20.42
CA PRO A 102 5.55 -10.33 -20.22
C PRO A 102 6.20 -10.51 -18.85
N THR A 103 7.52 -10.36 -18.76
CA THR A 103 8.26 -10.50 -17.51
C THR A 103 9.09 -9.26 -17.21
N LEU A 104 9.19 -8.93 -15.94
CA LEU A 104 10.24 -8.05 -15.43
C LEU A 104 11.51 -8.89 -15.24
N PRO A 105 12.63 -8.56 -15.91
CA PRO A 105 13.89 -9.29 -15.74
C PRO A 105 14.38 -9.29 -14.30
N ALA A 106 15.24 -10.26 -13.97
CA ALA A 106 15.89 -10.28 -12.68
C ALA A 106 16.82 -9.06 -12.52
N PHE A 107 16.90 -8.51 -11.31
CA PHE A 107 17.74 -7.37 -10.99
C PHE A 107 18.36 -7.55 -9.59
N LEU A 108 19.40 -6.76 -9.30
CA LEU A 108 20.03 -6.70 -7.98
C LEU A 108 19.48 -5.48 -7.23
N ASP A 109 19.25 -5.62 -5.92
CA ASP A 109 19.03 -4.47 -5.06
C ASP A 109 20.36 -3.83 -4.62
N THR A 110 20.26 -2.79 -3.79
CA THR A 110 21.41 -2.06 -3.24
C THR A 110 22.30 -2.91 -2.34
N GLU A 111 21.80 -4.03 -1.83
CA GLU A 111 22.53 -4.98 -0.97
C GLU A 111 23.10 -6.16 -1.79
N GLY A 112 22.90 -6.18 -3.11
CA GLY A 112 23.36 -7.23 -4.00
C GLY A 112 22.49 -8.50 -3.96
N ARG A 113 21.30 -8.47 -3.33
CA ARG A 113 20.33 -9.57 -3.38
C ARG A 113 19.68 -9.58 -4.76
N ARG A 114 19.57 -10.77 -5.35
CA ARG A 114 18.93 -10.98 -6.64
C ARG A 114 17.43 -11.17 -6.48
N TRP A 115 16.67 -10.40 -7.24
CA TRP A 115 15.21 -10.42 -7.28
C TRP A 115 14.70 -10.81 -8.67
N GLY A 116 13.51 -11.39 -8.73
CA GLY A 116 12.86 -11.82 -9.98
C GLY A 116 13.57 -12.99 -10.69
N PRO A 117 13.24 -13.26 -11.96
CA PRO A 117 12.30 -12.49 -12.79
C PRO A 117 10.86 -12.58 -12.25
N TYR A 118 10.08 -11.54 -12.50
CA TYR A 118 8.67 -11.49 -12.10
C TYR A 118 7.77 -11.52 -13.32
N GLU A 119 6.67 -12.25 -13.25
CA GLU A 119 5.67 -12.23 -14.30
C GLU A 119 4.80 -10.97 -14.19
N LEU A 120 4.45 -10.38 -15.32
CA LEU A 120 3.58 -9.21 -15.42
C LEU A 120 2.26 -9.60 -16.07
N GLY A 121 1.25 -8.75 -15.94
CA GLY A 121 -0.07 -8.96 -16.56
C GLY A 121 -1.05 -9.74 -15.69
N HIS A 122 -0.62 -10.23 -14.53
CA HIS A 122 -1.51 -10.82 -13.53
C HIS A 122 -2.54 -9.80 -13.03
N LEU A 123 -3.78 -10.26 -12.79
CA LEU A 123 -4.87 -9.44 -12.21
C LEU A 123 -4.94 -9.56 -10.68
N SER A 124 -4.20 -10.52 -10.14
CA SER A 124 -4.15 -10.90 -8.71
C SER A 124 -2.73 -10.72 -8.17
N PHE A 125 -2.58 -10.61 -6.85
CA PHE A 125 -1.29 -10.62 -6.18
C PHE A 125 -0.57 -11.95 -6.42
N GLN A 126 0.70 -11.87 -6.74
CA GLN A 126 1.57 -13.04 -6.79
C GLN A 126 2.13 -13.26 -5.39
N PRO A 127 2.04 -14.48 -4.82
CA PRO A 127 2.47 -14.73 -3.46
C PRO A 127 3.99 -14.92 -3.38
N VAL A 128 4.74 -13.96 -3.90
CA VAL A 128 6.20 -13.91 -3.90
C VAL A 128 6.65 -12.61 -3.23
N GLU A 129 7.78 -12.68 -2.52
CA GLU A 129 8.41 -11.50 -1.95
C GLU A 129 8.96 -10.61 -3.07
N TYR A 130 8.87 -9.30 -2.86
CA TYR A 130 9.53 -8.30 -3.70
C TYR A 130 10.26 -7.28 -2.82
N PRO A 131 11.33 -6.63 -3.35
CA PRO A 131 12.01 -5.61 -2.58
C PRO A 131 11.10 -4.39 -2.47
N LEU A 132 10.79 -3.96 -1.25
CA LEU A 132 9.90 -2.81 -1.02
C LEU A 132 10.42 -1.55 -1.75
N GLY A 133 11.74 -1.33 -1.73
CA GLY A 133 12.42 -0.26 -2.46
C GLY A 133 12.72 -0.56 -3.93
N MET A 134 11.92 -1.41 -4.60
CA MET A 134 12.15 -1.80 -5.99
C MET A 134 12.30 -0.57 -6.90
N PRO A 135 13.44 -0.42 -7.63
CA PRO A 135 13.73 0.78 -8.43
C PRO A 135 12.64 1.10 -9.46
N HIS A 136 12.07 0.06 -10.08
CA HIS A 136 11.03 0.19 -11.09
C HIS A 136 9.73 0.84 -10.57
N LEU A 137 9.50 0.87 -9.25
CA LEU A 137 8.30 1.43 -8.62
C LEU A 137 8.54 2.80 -7.95
N ILE A 138 9.78 3.33 -7.95
CA ILE A 138 10.12 4.61 -7.28
C ILE A 138 9.18 5.75 -7.68
N HIS A 139 8.80 5.79 -8.95
CA HIS A 139 7.91 6.81 -9.50
C HIS A 139 6.49 6.80 -8.90
N LEU A 140 6.10 5.75 -8.17
CA LEU A 140 4.79 5.63 -7.51
C LEU A 140 4.80 6.18 -6.08
N TYR A 141 5.96 6.37 -5.46
CA TYR A 141 6.08 6.79 -4.06
C TYR A 141 7.06 7.96 -3.85
N GLY A 142 7.36 8.73 -4.90
CA GLY A 142 8.00 10.03 -4.77
C GLY A 142 7.08 11.10 -4.15
N ASP A 143 7.61 12.31 -3.93
CA ASP A 143 6.80 13.43 -3.45
C ASP A 143 5.70 13.80 -4.46
N ASP A 144 4.46 13.90 -3.98
CA ASP A 144 3.26 14.09 -4.80
C ASP A 144 2.35 15.23 -4.30
N ASP A 145 2.89 16.15 -3.50
CA ASP A 145 2.20 17.26 -2.82
C ASP A 145 1.01 16.85 -1.93
N ARG A 146 0.82 15.55 -1.69
CA ARG A 146 -0.22 15.03 -0.81
C ARG A 146 0.39 14.64 0.52
N THR A 147 -0.36 14.85 1.58
CA THR A 147 0.01 14.46 2.95
C THR A 147 -0.95 13.42 3.46
N ALA A 148 -0.45 12.49 4.28
CA ALA A 148 -1.30 11.51 4.94
C ALA A 148 -2.24 12.22 5.93
N VAL A 149 -3.49 11.78 5.97
CA VAL A 149 -4.53 12.31 6.87
C VAL A 149 -5.00 11.20 7.77
N ASN A 150 -5.35 11.56 9.02
CA ASN A 150 -5.95 10.63 9.97
C ASN A 150 -7.31 10.17 9.46
N ILE A 151 -7.44 8.86 9.27
CA ILE A 151 -8.66 8.22 8.79
C ILE A 151 -9.81 8.37 9.81
N LYS A 152 -9.49 8.48 11.11
CA LYS A 152 -10.48 8.74 12.17
C LYS A 152 -11.16 10.12 12.04
N ASP A 153 -10.49 11.11 11.45
CA ASP A 153 -11.01 12.48 11.31
C ASP A 153 -12.00 12.60 10.14
N GLU A 154 -12.05 11.59 9.26
CA GLU A 154 -12.92 11.56 8.09
C GLU A 154 -13.76 10.27 8.02
N PRO A 155 -14.68 9.99 8.96
CA PRO A 155 -15.44 8.73 8.99
C PRO A 155 -16.21 8.44 7.68
N TYR A 156 -16.15 7.20 7.20
CA TYR A 156 -16.84 6.76 5.98
C TYR A 156 -18.35 6.65 6.22
N LYS A 157 -19.15 7.03 5.22
CA LYS A 157 -20.63 6.97 5.30
C LYS A 157 -21.22 5.80 4.49
N GLY A 158 -20.40 4.92 3.94
CA GLY A 158 -20.84 3.65 3.35
C GLY A 158 -21.52 3.77 1.97
N GLN A 159 -21.24 4.81 1.17
CA GLN A 159 -21.83 4.94 -0.18
C GLN A 159 -21.04 4.13 -1.24
N PHE A 160 -21.73 3.63 -2.29
CA PHE A 160 -21.09 2.80 -3.35
C PHE A 160 -20.01 3.55 -4.14
N HIS A 161 -20.21 4.86 -4.30
CA HIS A 161 -19.24 5.81 -4.84
C HIS A 161 -18.74 6.74 -3.74
N ASP A 162 -18.44 6.21 -2.55
CA ASP A 162 -17.86 7.05 -1.50
C ASP A 162 -16.58 7.68 -2.08
N PRO A 163 -16.53 9.01 -2.27
CA PRO A 163 -15.37 9.68 -2.81
C PRO A 163 -14.14 9.48 -1.93
N LYS A 164 -14.33 9.02 -0.68
CA LYS A 164 -13.26 8.63 0.22
C LYS A 164 -12.66 7.26 -0.12
N VAL A 165 -13.32 6.42 -0.93
CA VAL A 165 -12.78 5.13 -1.40
C VAL A 165 -12.31 5.22 -2.86
N LYS A 166 -13.03 5.97 -3.70
CA LYS A 166 -12.73 6.12 -5.14
C LYS A 166 -12.49 7.58 -5.54
N PRO A 167 -11.55 7.87 -6.45
CA PRO A 167 -10.65 6.93 -7.11
C PRO A 167 -9.56 6.43 -6.16
N MET A 168 -9.07 5.20 -6.37
CA MET A 168 -7.97 4.61 -5.61
C MET A 168 -6.70 4.65 -6.46
N ASP A 169 -5.58 5.00 -5.85
CA ASP A 169 -4.25 4.92 -6.45
C ASP A 169 -3.35 3.93 -5.69
N PHE A 170 -2.20 3.62 -6.28
CA PHE A 170 -1.22 2.72 -5.70
C PHE A 170 0.06 3.47 -5.36
N ARG A 171 0.50 3.36 -4.09
CA ARG A 171 1.73 3.96 -3.58
C ARG A 171 2.40 2.96 -2.63
N PRO A 172 3.28 2.06 -3.11
CA PRO A 172 3.99 1.12 -2.26
C PRO A 172 5.15 1.81 -1.54
N ASP A 173 4.84 2.76 -0.65
CA ASP A 173 5.80 3.56 0.10
C ASP A 173 6.70 2.67 0.97
N PRO A 174 8.00 2.51 0.65
CA PRO A 174 8.85 1.51 1.31
C PRO A 174 9.01 1.78 2.81
N ASN A 175 9.16 3.05 3.20
CA ASN A 175 9.29 3.44 4.60
C ASN A 175 8.04 3.08 5.41
N THR A 176 6.86 3.38 4.86
CA THR A 176 5.58 3.05 5.50
C THR A 176 5.39 1.53 5.60
N LEU A 177 5.64 0.79 4.52
CA LEU A 177 5.50 -0.67 4.49
C LEU A 177 6.47 -1.35 5.46
N THR A 178 7.74 -0.95 5.50
CA THR A 178 8.73 -1.47 6.46
C THR A 178 8.26 -1.26 7.90
N ARG A 179 7.80 -0.05 8.23
CA ARG A 179 7.31 0.26 9.59
C ARG A 179 6.04 -0.52 9.94
N ILE A 180 5.13 -0.76 8.98
CA ILE A 180 4.00 -1.65 9.17
C ILE A 180 4.50 -3.07 9.53
N SER A 181 5.44 -3.63 8.75
CA SER A 181 6.02 -4.94 9.05
C SER A 181 6.65 -4.99 10.44
N GLU A 182 7.39 -3.96 10.85
CA GLU A 182 7.99 -3.88 12.19
C GLU A 182 6.96 -3.85 13.30
N VAL A 183 5.92 -3.03 13.18
CA VAL A 183 4.83 -2.94 14.16
C VAL A 183 4.10 -4.28 14.29
N LEU A 184 3.78 -4.92 13.17
CA LEU A 184 3.14 -6.24 13.16
C LEU A 184 4.05 -7.30 13.79
N LYS A 185 5.33 -7.35 13.40
CA LYS A 185 6.32 -8.29 13.95
C LYS A 185 6.46 -8.13 15.47
N LYS A 186 6.62 -6.90 15.95
CA LYS A 186 6.70 -6.60 17.39
C LYS A 186 5.42 -6.98 18.13
N GLY A 187 4.26 -6.65 17.54
CA GLY A 187 2.95 -7.03 18.08
C GLY A 187 2.80 -8.53 18.26
N MET A 188 3.14 -9.31 17.23
CA MET A 188 3.09 -10.78 17.29
C MET A 188 4.10 -11.36 18.28
N ALA A 189 5.33 -10.85 18.28
CA ALA A 189 6.37 -11.27 19.21
C ALA A 189 5.99 -11.02 20.68
N SER A 190 5.32 -9.89 20.97
CA SER A 190 4.81 -9.58 22.31
C SER A 190 3.78 -10.60 22.82
N ALA A 191 3.06 -11.23 21.90
CA ALA A 191 2.12 -12.30 22.16
C ALA A 191 2.74 -13.71 22.03
N GLN A 192 4.07 -13.80 21.90
CA GLN A 192 4.83 -15.03 21.71
C GLN A 192 4.42 -15.83 20.45
N ILE A 193 3.85 -15.16 19.46
CA ILE A 193 3.52 -15.78 18.16
C ILE A 193 4.64 -15.48 17.19
N ARG A 194 5.20 -16.54 16.62
CA ARG A 194 6.23 -16.45 15.57
C ARG A 194 5.56 -16.42 14.21
N LEU A 195 6.02 -15.52 13.35
CA LEU A 195 5.69 -15.58 11.93
C LEU A 195 6.37 -16.82 11.34
N ALA A 196 5.63 -17.57 10.52
CA ALA A 196 6.10 -18.79 9.90
C ALA A 196 5.97 -18.70 8.38
N LYS A 197 6.38 -19.76 7.67
CA LYS A 197 6.06 -19.90 6.26
C LYS A 197 4.55 -19.94 6.07
N VAL A 198 4.06 -19.26 5.05
CA VAL A 198 2.63 -19.27 4.72
C VAL A 198 2.22 -20.70 4.39
N PRO A 199 1.18 -21.26 5.06
CA PRO A 199 0.72 -22.62 4.81
C PRO A 199 0.33 -22.83 3.34
N GLU A 200 0.47 -24.07 2.86
CA GLU A 200 -0.01 -24.50 1.53
C GLU A 200 0.67 -23.80 0.35
N MET A 201 1.78 -23.11 0.60
CA MET A 201 2.62 -22.52 -0.43
C MET A 201 3.86 -23.36 -0.68
N SER A 202 4.22 -23.51 -1.96
CA SER A 202 5.42 -24.24 -2.38
C SER A 202 6.70 -23.41 -2.27
N ASN A 203 6.59 -22.12 -1.98
CA ASN A 203 7.71 -21.20 -1.84
C ASN A 203 8.00 -20.90 -0.36
N ASP A 204 9.15 -20.28 -0.12
CA ASP A 204 9.59 -19.93 1.24
C ASP A 204 9.03 -18.57 1.71
N LEU A 205 7.84 -18.16 1.24
CA LEU A 205 7.26 -16.89 1.67
C LEU A 205 6.89 -16.97 3.17
N GLU A 206 7.42 -16.04 3.95
CA GLU A 206 7.07 -15.86 5.36
C GLU A 206 5.82 -14.99 5.51
N GLU A 207 4.98 -15.29 6.49
CA GLU A 207 3.89 -14.41 6.92
C GLU A 207 4.43 -13.02 7.32
N GLY A 208 3.65 -11.96 7.11
CA GLY A 208 4.08 -10.58 7.31
C GLY A 208 4.98 -10.02 6.20
N THR A 209 5.29 -10.81 5.17
CA THR A 209 6.01 -10.39 3.97
C THR A 209 5.04 -9.82 2.92
N PHE A 210 5.36 -8.66 2.36
CA PHE A 210 4.51 -8.04 1.34
C PHE A 210 4.60 -8.78 0.01
N LEU A 211 3.42 -8.97 -0.61
CA LEU A 211 3.27 -9.69 -1.87
C LEU A 211 3.52 -8.77 -3.05
N LEU A 212 4.09 -9.34 -4.13
CA LEU A 212 4.19 -8.63 -5.40
C LEU A 212 2.77 -8.28 -5.92
N PRO A 213 2.49 -6.98 -6.14
CA PRO A 213 1.19 -6.55 -6.66
C PRO A 213 0.96 -7.02 -8.10
N PRO A 214 -0.30 -7.06 -8.58
CA PRO A 214 -0.59 -7.24 -9.99
C PRO A 214 -0.04 -6.05 -10.78
N LEU A 215 1.10 -6.23 -11.44
CA LEU A 215 1.78 -5.18 -12.19
C LEU A 215 1.58 -5.38 -13.69
N VAL A 216 1.37 -4.26 -14.39
CA VAL A 216 1.30 -4.19 -15.84
C VAL A 216 2.33 -3.19 -16.35
N GLN A 217 2.97 -3.55 -17.45
CA GLN A 217 3.86 -2.63 -18.13
C GLN A 217 3.03 -1.68 -19.00
N THR A 218 3.11 -0.38 -18.72
CA THR A 218 2.53 0.66 -19.58
C THR A 218 3.59 1.20 -20.54
N ASN A 219 3.18 2.09 -21.46
CA ASN A 219 4.08 2.76 -22.39
C ASN A 219 5.17 3.59 -21.68
N ALA A 220 4.97 3.97 -20.42
CA ALA A 220 5.90 4.82 -19.69
C ALA A 220 6.66 4.08 -18.58
N ARG A 221 5.98 3.19 -17.85
CA ARG A 221 6.47 2.62 -16.58
C ARG A 221 5.64 1.44 -16.10
N LEU A 222 6.12 0.79 -15.05
CA LEU A 222 5.42 -0.32 -14.40
C LEU A 222 4.35 0.24 -13.45
N GLU A 223 3.09 -0.12 -13.68
CA GLU A 223 1.97 0.36 -12.87
C GLU A 223 1.17 -0.81 -12.31
N MET A 224 0.37 -0.57 -11.26
CA MET A 224 -0.57 -1.59 -10.80
C MET A 224 -1.70 -1.77 -11.81
N ALA A 225 -2.12 -3.01 -12.03
CA ALA A 225 -3.17 -3.36 -12.96
C ALA A 225 -4.44 -2.53 -12.69
N PRO A 226 -4.98 -1.79 -13.68
CA PRO A 226 -6.13 -0.90 -13.48
C PRO A 226 -7.36 -1.59 -12.88
N TYR A 227 -7.57 -2.86 -13.24
CA TYR A 227 -8.66 -3.67 -12.69
C TYR A 227 -8.60 -3.77 -11.15
N ALA A 228 -7.40 -3.94 -10.58
CA ALA A 228 -7.23 -4.04 -9.15
C ALA A 228 -7.63 -2.73 -8.44
N LEU A 229 -7.22 -1.58 -8.99
CA LEU A 229 -7.48 -0.25 -8.41
C LEU A 229 -8.88 0.29 -8.68
N GLN A 230 -9.51 -0.05 -9.81
CA GLN A 230 -10.81 0.51 -10.20
C GLN A 230 -12.00 -0.37 -9.77
N ALA A 231 -11.78 -1.69 -9.69
CA ALA A 231 -12.81 -2.68 -9.40
C ALA A 231 -12.50 -3.50 -8.14
N SER A 232 -11.48 -4.36 -8.18
CA SER A 232 -11.30 -5.42 -7.16
C SER A 232 -11.12 -4.89 -5.74
N LEU A 233 -10.14 -4.00 -5.51
CA LEU A 233 -9.85 -3.44 -4.18
C LEU A 233 -10.97 -2.51 -3.68
N PRO A 234 -11.48 -1.54 -4.48
CA PRO A 234 -12.59 -0.70 -4.02
C PRO A 234 -13.87 -1.50 -3.73
N GLN A 235 -14.17 -2.54 -4.51
CA GLN A 235 -15.34 -3.38 -4.28
C GLN A 235 -15.20 -4.15 -2.95
N ALA A 236 -14.00 -4.65 -2.64
CA ALA A 236 -13.74 -5.32 -1.37
C ALA A 236 -13.95 -4.40 -0.18
N LEU A 237 -13.41 -3.18 -0.23
CA LEU A 237 -13.58 -2.18 0.83
C LEU A 237 -15.03 -1.70 0.92
N GLY A 238 -15.60 -1.27 -0.20
CA GLY A 238 -16.97 -0.74 -0.26
C GLY A 238 -18.02 -1.77 0.15
N HIS A 239 -17.78 -3.07 -0.07
CA HIS A 239 -18.63 -4.13 0.47
C HIS A 239 -18.57 -4.19 2.00
N ARG A 240 -17.38 -4.06 2.60
CA ARG A 240 -17.18 -4.15 4.06
C ARG A 240 -17.72 -2.93 4.80
N PHE A 241 -17.60 -1.74 4.21
CA PHE A 241 -18.22 -0.53 4.76
C PHE A 241 -19.75 -0.62 4.76
N ARG A 242 -20.35 -1.20 3.72
CA ARG A 242 -21.81 -1.31 3.61
C ARG A 242 -22.40 -2.46 4.43
N HIS A 243 -21.67 -3.57 4.49
CA HIS A 243 -22.11 -4.78 5.15
C HIS A 243 -21.03 -5.22 6.14
N PRO A 244 -20.83 -4.47 7.24
CA PRO A 244 -19.87 -4.84 8.25
C PRO A 244 -20.25 -6.22 8.80
N PRO A 245 -19.37 -7.23 8.70
CA PRO A 245 -19.68 -8.55 9.21
C PRO A 245 -19.75 -8.53 10.74
N LYS A 246 -20.37 -9.57 11.30
CA LYS A 246 -20.46 -9.76 12.76
C LYS A 246 -19.08 -9.77 13.44
N LYS A 247 -18.05 -10.23 12.73
CA LYS A 247 -16.64 -10.15 13.16
C LYS A 247 -15.98 -8.96 12.49
N ALA A 248 -15.22 -8.17 13.26
CA ALA A 248 -14.47 -7.05 12.73
C ALA A 248 -13.48 -7.54 11.65
N ASN A 249 -13.43 -6.80 10.55
CA ASN A 249 -12.65 -7.14 9.36
C ASN A 249 -12.00 -5.91 8.72
N LEU A 250 -12.15 -4.76 9.38
CA LEU A 250 -11.55 -3.48 9.09
C LEU A 250 -10.93 -3.00 10.41
N PHE A 251 -9.67 -2.60 10.33
CA PHE A 251 -8.89 -2.19 11.49
C PHE A 251 -8.06 -0.96 11.13
N LEU A 252 -7.63 -0.22 12.13
CA LEU A 252 -6.62 0.81 12.02
C LEU A 252 -5.36 0.33 12.73
N ILE A 253 -4.21 0.59 12.10
CA ILE A 253 -2.89 0.48 12.70
C ILE A 253 -2.25 1.87 12.72
N GLU A 254 -1.64 2.22 13.85
CA GLU A 254 -0.87 3.46 14.00
C GLU A 254 0.60 3.16 13.75
N VAL A 255 1.15 3.75 12.69
CA VAL A 255 2.50 3.51 12.22
C VAL A 255 3.39 4.68 12.68
N PRO A 256 4.38 4.44 13.57
CA PRO A 256 5.24 5.51 14.06
C PRO A 256 6.19 5.97 12.95
N MET A 257 6.20 7.27 12.61
CA MET A 257 6.97 7.78 11.47
C MET A 257 8.35 8.36 11.85
N GLY A 258 8.61 8.57 13.14
CA GLY A 258 9.87 9.12 13.65
C GLY A 258 9.65 9.98 14.89
N ILE A 259 10.73 10.46 15.50
CA ILE A 259 10.65 11.33 16.68
C ILE A 259 10.03 12.67 16.26
N GLY A 260 9.00 13.11 17.00
CA GLY A 260 8.31 14.37 16.76
C GLY A 260 7.33 14.37 15.57
N GLN A 261 7.19 13.23 14.87
CA GLN A 261 6.21 13.08 13.79
C GLN A 261 4.94 12.42 14.31
N THR A 262 3.79 12.91 13.86
CA THR A 262 2.49 12.28 14.15
C THR A 262 2.46 10.86 13.54
N PRO A 263 2.05 9.83 14.30
CA PRO A 263 1.86 8.50 13.75
C PRO A 263 0.90 8.52 12.57
N LYS A 264 1.24 7.78 11.52
CA LYS A 264 0.38 7.64 10.35
C LYS A 264 -0.70 6.59 10.64
N GLN A 265 -1.96 6.93 10.38
CA GLN A 265 -3.05 5.95 10.43
C GLN A 265 -3.17 5.20 9.11
N VAL A 266 -3.12 3.87 9.19
CA VAL A 266 -3.30 2.98 8.05
C VAL A 266 -4.52 2.11 8.31
N LEU A 267 -5.42 2.05 7.33
CA LEU A 267 -6.58 1.16 7.33
C LEU A 267 -6.14 -0.22 6.83
N VAL A 268 -6.53 -1.25 7.56
CA VAL A 268 -6.28 -2.65 7.25
C VAL A 268 -7.61 -3.33 6.96
N ALA A 269 -7.71 -4.00 5.82
CA ALA A 269 -8.87 -4.83 5.48
C ALA A 269 -8.48 -6.30 5.34
N LEU A 270 -9.21 -7.19 6.01
CA LEU A 270 -8.99 -8.63 5.95
C LEU A 270 -9.88 -9.25 4.89
N VAL A 271 -9.32 -9.77 3.80
CA VAL A 271 -10.06 -10.35 2.67
C VAL A 271 -9.79 -11.84 2.47
N PRO A 272 -10.74 -12.60 1.87
CA PRO A 272 -10.46 -13.97 1.41
C PRO A 272 -9.33 -13.97 0.39
N SER A 273 -8.29 -14.78 0.61
CA SER A 273 -7.07 -14.79 -0.21
C SER A 273 -7.31 -15.30 -1.62
N ASP A 274 -8.14 -16.33 -1.76
CA ASP A 274 -8.55 -16.93 -3.04
C ASP A 274 -9.07 -15.92 -4.08
N LYS A 275 -9.64 -14.80 -3.63
CA LYS A 275 -10.14 -13.73 -4.53
C LYS A 275 -9.10 -12.73 -4.99
N PHE A 276 -7.96 -12.65 -4.28
CA PHE A 276 -6.96 -11.61 -4.49
C PHE A 276 -5.60 -12.17 -4.88
N THR A 277 -5.37 -13.47 -4.75
CA THR A 277 -4.08 -14.09 -5.09
C THR A 277 -4.22 -15.10 -6.22
N THR A 278 -3.09 -15.39 -6.87
CA THR A 278 -3.00 -16.42 -7.92
C THR A 278 -3.13 -17.85 -7.37
N VAL A 279 -3.00 -18.05 -6.04
CA VAL A 279 -3.09 -19.35 -5.38
C VAL A 279 -4.41 -19.47 -4.62
N LYS A 280 -5.27 -20.41 -5.03
CA LYS A 280 -6.65 -20.54 -4.53
C LYS A 280 -6.82 -21.37 -3.26
N SER A 281 -5.83 -22.16 -2.87
CA SER A 281 -5.94 -23.05 -1.70
C SER A 281 -5.79 -22.33 -0.36
N ILE A 282 -5.07 -21.19 -0.34
CA ILE A 282 -4.61 -20.56 0.90
C ILE A 282 -5.78 -20.15 1.80
N SER A 283 -5.85 -20.82 2.95
CA SER A 283 -6.90 -20.64 3.95
C SER A 283 -6.70 -19.43 4.88
N THR A 284 -5.51 -18.83 4.91
CA THR A 284 -5.23 -17.63 5.70
C THR A 284 -5.82 -16.38 5.04
N PRO A 285 -6.34 -15.40 5.79
CA PRO A 285 -6.85 -14.16 5.21
C PRO A 285 -5.71 -13.28 4.70
N LEU A 286 -5.96 -12.56 3.60
CA LEU A 286 -5.06 -11.56 3.06
C LEU A 286 -5.35 -10.21 3.71
N TRP A 287 -4.30 -9.54 4.17
CA TRP A 287 -4.38 -8.23 4.80
C TRP A 287 -4.01 -7.17 3.77
N LEU A 288 -4.93 -6.27 3.50
CA LEU A 288 -4.77 -5.16 2.56
C LEU A 288 -4.57 -3.86 3.34
N PHE A 289 -3.55 -3.07 2.99
CA PHE A 289 -3.20 -1.84 3.69
C PHE A 289 -3.49 -0.61 2.84
N PHE A 290 -4.14 0.38 3.43
CA PHE A 290 -4.55 1.61 2.77
C PHE A 290 -4.24 2.83 3.65
N GLU A 291 -3.89 3.94 3.02
CA GLU A 291 -3.81 5.24 3.69
C GLU A 291 -4.76 6.24 3.04
N ARG A 292 -5.09 7.30 3.76
CA ARG A 292 -5.81 8.46 3.23
C ARG A 292 -4.80 9.57 2.99
N ARG A 293 -4.77 10.13 1.77
CA ARG A 293 -3.89 11.27 1.43
C ARG A 293 -4.69 12.44 0.88
N LYS A 294 -4.38 13.65 1.33
CA LYS A 294 -5.04 14.88 0.90
C LYS A 294 -4.04 15.83 0.28
N LYS A 295 -4.43 16.54 -0.79
CA LYS A 295 -3.58 17.60 -1.34
C LYS A 295 -3.69 18.82 -0.41
N THR A 296 -2.56 19.40 -0.06
CA THR A 296 -2.55 20.71 0.63
C THR A 296 -2.92 21.78 -0.40
N SER A 297 -4.20 22.06 -0.60
CA SER A 297 -4.64 23.07 -1.55
C SER A 297 -4.43 24.47 -0.96
N THR A 298 -3.52 25.25 -1.55
CA THR A 298 -3.38 26.69 -1.28
C THR A 298 -4.39 27.55 -2.04
N ASP A 299 -4.97 27.02 -3.13
CA ASP A 299 -5.63 27.87 -4.14
C ASP A 299 -7.16 27.68 -4.24
N GLY A 300 -7.79 27.02 -3.26
CA GLY A 300 -9.25 26.93 -3.16
C GLY A 300 -9.97 26.20 -4.31
N ARG A 301 -9.26 25.68 -5.31
CA ARG A 301 -9.84 24.86 -6.38
C ARG A 301 -9.94 23.41 -5.92
N TYR A 302 -11.15 22.87 -6.02
CA TYR A 302 -11.46 21.47 -5.76
C TYR A 302 -10.63 20.54 -6.67
N SER A 303 -9.50 20.02 -6.18
CA SER A 303 -8.89 18.86 -6.82
C SER A 303 -9.78 17.65 -6.54
N LYS A 304 -10.05 16.82 -7.57
CA LYS A 304 -10.60 15.47 -7.38
C LYS A 304 -9.55 14.65 -6.62
N GLU A 305 -9.55 14.77 -5.30
CA GLU A 305 -8.65 14.01 -4.44
C GLU A 305 -8.99 12.52 -4.57
N PRO A 306 -8.00 11.64 -4.77
CA PRO A 306 -8.23 10.22 -4.63
C PRO A 306 -8.70 9.90 -3.22
N GLY A 307 -9.59 8.93 -3.12
CA GLY A 307 -10.19 8.52 -1.86
C GLY A 307 -9.16 7.86 -0.95
N LEU A 308 -8.86 6.59 -1.22
CA LEU A 308 -7.83 5.83 -0.52
C LEU A 308 -6.64 5.55 -1.44
N THR A 309 -5.47 5.48 -0.84
CA THR A 309 -4.23 5.04 -1.49
C THR A 309 -3.89 3.65 -0.99
N PHE A 310 -3.78 2.69 -1.90
CA PHE A 310 -3.38 1.33 -1.58
C PHE A 310 -1.86 1.24 -1.42
N LEU A 311 -1.41 0.58 -0.36
CA LEU A 311 0.00 0.46 0.00
C LEU A 311 0.56 -0.92 -0.36
N GLY A 312 -0.14 -2.00 -0.02
CA GLY A 312 0.35 -3.35 -0.19
C GLY A 312 -0.54 -4.41 0.45
N ALA A 313 -0.16 -5.67 0.27
CA ALA A 313 -0.87 -6.82 0.83
C ALA A 313 0.09 -7.83 1.46
N THR A 314 -0.31 -8.49 2.55
CA THR A 314 0.45 -9.57 3.17
C THR A 314 -0.46 -10.65 3.75
N PHE A 315 0.07 -11.87 3.90
CA PHE A 315 -0.56 -12.90 4.72
C PHE A 315 -0.16 -12.72 6.18
N MET A 316 -1.07 -13.03 7.10
CA MET A 316 -0.77 -13.06 8.53
C MET A 316 -1.18 -14.40 9.12
N PRO A 317 -0.60 -14.79 10.28
CA PRO A 317 -1.01 -15.99 11.00
C PRO A 317 -2.50 -16.02 11.25
N TYR A 318 -3.06 -17.23 11.33
CA TYR A 318 -4.46 -17.41 11.73
C TYR A 318 -4.71 -16.76 13.10
N ARG A 319 -5.76 -15.93 13.21
CA ARG A 319 -6.12 -15.13 14.41
C ARG A 319 -5.11 -14.04 14.77
N ALA A 320 -4.22 -13.63 13.87
CA ALA A 320 -3.37 -12.46 14.10
C ALA A 320 -4.19 -11.22 14.46
N GLU A 321 -5.39 -11.06 13.89
CA GLU A 321 -6.29 -9.95 14.19
C GLU A 321 -6.76 -9.93 15.65
N ASP A 322 -7.05 -11.09 16.24
CA ASP A 322 -7.49 -11.19 17.63
C ASP A 322 -6.34 -10.81 18.58
N VAL A 323 -5.14 -11.28 18.25
CA VAL A 323 -3.94 -11.08 19.06
C VAL A 323 -3.50 -9.63 19.02
N LEU A 324 -3.39 -9.06 17.81
CA LEU A 324 -2.98 -7.68 17.60
C LEU A 324 -4.03 -6.68 18.09
N SER A 325 -5.31 -7.06 18.12
CA SER A 325 -6.35 -6.23 18.75
C SER A 325 -6.20 -6.21 20.28
N ARG A 326 -5.84 -7.33 20.91
CA ARG A 326 -5.63 -7.41 22.37
C ARG A 326 -4.39 -6.67 22.84
N SER A 327 -3.37 -6.56 21.98
CA SER A 327 -2.15 -5.78 22.25
C SER A 327 -2.26 -4.32 21.80
N GLU A 328 -3.47 -3.87 21.44
CA GLU A 328 -3.76 -2.49 21.00
C GLU A 328 -3.00 -2.04 19.75
N VAL A 329 -2.33 -2.96 19.04
CA VAL A 329 -1.70 -2.70 17.75
C VAL A 329 -2.75 -2.46 16.67
N LEU A 330 -3.88 -3.18 16.74
CA LEU A 330 -5.03 -2.96 15.89
C LEU A 330 -6.20 -2.40 16.68
N THR A 331 -6.75 -1.29 16.18
CA THR A 331 -8.02 -0.75 16.64
C THR A 331 -9.10 -1.11 15.63
N LYS A 332 -10.26 -1.62 16.09
CA LYS A 332 -11.38 -1.90 15.17
C LYS A 332 -11.85 -0.61 14.49
N TYR A 333 -12.10 -0.70 13.18
CA TYR A 333 -12.68 0.40 12.40
C TYR A 333 -14.17 0.13 12.19
N HIS A 334 -15.01 1.09 12.60
CA HIS A 334 -16.47 0.96 12.60
C HIS A 334 -17.11 1.69 11.42
#